data_AF-A0A9D1TBY3-F1
#
_entry.id   AF-A0A9D1TBY3-F1
#
_cell.length_a   1.000
_cell.length_b   1.000
_cell.length_c   1.000
_cell.angle_alpha   90.00
_cell.angle_beta   90.00
_cell.angle_gamma   90.00
#
_symmetry.space_group_name_H-M   'P 1'
#
loop_
_entity.id
_entity.type
_entity.pdbx_description
1 polymer ?
#
loop_
_entity_poly.entity_id
_entity_poly.type
_entity_poly.pdbx_seq_one_letter_code
_entity_poly.pdbx_strand_id
1 'polypeptide(L)'
;MRENYLASTSGEDPFADPPAADSSLFVPIGMVTERTGVLTEEEAAQAEGAPLLPVYETGRLRQGTLDPADAAYDSLADFCYGDGLVEVRLPWQLLNFYSPAGAQVHADYYQHYGVEPLRIESIYLGVGLGETAEEISMSAYKLETWQQPTYRERLKAAYWMLQESWGGGDAD
;
A
#
# COMPACT_ATOMS: atom_id res chain seq x y z
N MET A 1 2.82 10.03 -2.43
CA MET A 1 4.26 10.07 -2.07
C MET A 1 4.95 11.24 -2.76
N ARG A 2 4.83 11.38 -4.08
CA ARG A 2 5.49 12.42 -4.87
C ARG A 2 5.17 13.83 -4.34
N GLU A 3 3.90 14.16 -4.24
CA GLU A 3 3.39 15.45 -3.76
C GLU A 3 3.92 15.84 -2.36
N ASN A 4 4.11 14.85 -1.48
CA ASN A 4 4.45 15.08 -0.07
C ASN A 4 5.96 14.93 0.22
N TYR A 5 6.67 14.11 -0.55
CA TYR A 5 8.03 13.67 -0.21
C TYR A 5 9.04 13.79 -1.36
N LEU A 6 8.66 14.16 -2.59
CA LEU A 6 9.61 14.23 -3.72
C LEU A 6 10.81 15.14 -3.40
N ALA A 7 10.57 16.32 -2.83
CA ALA A 7 11.63 17.23 -2.42
C ALA A 7 12.57 16.59 -1.37
N SER A 8 12.03 15.76 -0.48
CA SER A 8 12.79 15.05 0.55
C SER A 8 13.39 13.72 0.06
N THR A 9 13.13 13.28 -1.16
CA THR A 9 13.65 12.01 -1.70
C THR A 9 14.48 12.16 -2.97
N SER A 10 14.31 13.23 -3.74
CA SER A 10 15.13 13.51 -4.93
C SER A 10 15.60 14.97 -5.02
N GLY A 11 15.14 15.84 -4.11
CA GLY A 11 15.44 17.28 -4.15
C GLY A 11 14.60 18.07 -5.16
N GLU A 12 13.72 17.41 -5.90
CA GLU A 12 12.86 18.05 -6.90
C GLU A 12 11.60 18.65 -6.27
N ASP A 13 11.16 19.81 -6.77
CA ASP A 13 9.86 20.37 -6.42
C ASP A 13 8.73 19.57 -7.10
N PRO A 14 7.85 18.89 -6.35
CA PRO A 14 6.78 18.10 -6.94
C PRO A 14 5.76 18.91 -7.72
N PHE A 15 5.63 20.21 -7.47
CA PHE A 15 4.64 21.09 -8.12
C PHE A 15 5.20 21.84 -9.34
N ALA A 16 6.51 21.79 -9.59
CA ALA A 16 7.13 22.43 -10.75
C ALA A 16 6.76 21.74 -12.07
N ASP A 17 6.63 20.41 -12.06
CA ASP A 17 6.21 19.58 -13.21
C ASP A 17 5.24 18.48 -12.76
N PRO A 18 3.93 18.80 -12.66
CA PRO A 18 2.91 17.83 -12.27
C PRO A 18 2.69 16.80 -13.40
N PRO A 19 2.45 15.53 -13.06
CA PRO A 19 2.22 14.48 -14.06
C PRO A 19 0.93 14.76 -14.86
N ALA A 20 0.94 14.40 -16.15
CA ALA A 20 -0.26 14.41 -16.97
C ALA A 20 -1.31 13.43 -16.42
N ALA A 21 -2.58 13.81 -16.50
CA ALA A 21 -3.70 13.02 -15.96
C ALA A 21 -3.84 11.63 -16.61
N ASP A 22 -3.42 11.50 -17.87
CA ASP A 22 -3.48 10.29 -18.70
C ASP A 22 -2.08 9.77 -19.08
N SER A 23 -1.08 10.02 -18.22
CA SER A 23 0.28 9.54 -18.45
C SER A 23 0.35 8.02 -18.55
N SER A 24 1.04 7.51 -19.57
CA SER A 24 1.33 6.07 -19.71
C SER A 24 2.53 5.62 -18.87
N LEU A 25 3.17 6.54 -18.13
CA LEU A 25 4.33 6.23 -17.31
C LEU A 25 3.87 5.57 -16.01
N PHE A 26 4.25 4.31 -15.83
CA PHE A 26 4.12 3.65 -14.53
C PHE A 26 5.23 4.11 -13.59
N VAL A 27 4.84 4.59 -12.40
CA VAL A 27 5.77 5.00 -11.34
C VAL A 27 5.56 4.08 -10.13
N PRO A 28 6.61 3.39 -9.64
CA PRO A 28 6.53 2.58 -8.43
C PRO A 28 6.10 3.39 -7.20
N ILE A 29 5.40 2.75 -6.27
CA ILE A 29 4.88 3.40 -5.06
C ILE A 29 5.89 3.25 -3.93
N GLY A 30 6.64 4.30 -3.64
CA GLY A 30 7.57 4.32 -2.53
C GLY A 30 6.94 4.71 -1.19
N MET A 31 7.55 4.25 -0.09
CA MET A 31 7.32 4.76 1.26
C MET A 31 8.65 5.16 1.89
N VAL A 32 8.70 6.36 2.47
CA VAL A 32 9.84 6.77 3.30
C VAL A 32 9.77 5.99 4.61
N THR A 33 10.80 5.18 4.91
CA THR A 33 10.81 4.30 6.08
C THR A 33 11.49 4.91 7.30
N GLU A 34 12.43 5.80 7.07
CA GLU A 34 13.20 6.45 8.13
C GLU A 34 13.34 7.93 7.80
N ARG A 35 13.13 8.76 8.81
CA ARG A 35 13.49 10.17 8.73
C ARG A 35 14.84 10.33 9.43
N THR A 36 15.92 10.22 8.65
CA THR A 36 17.28 10.47 9.13
C THR A 36 17.46 11.97 9.36
N GLY A 37 16.99 12.46 10.51
CA GLY A 37 17.15 13.84 10.94
C GLY A 37 16.36 14.89 10.14
N VAL A 38 16.47 16.14 10.58
CA VAL A 38 16.12 17.31 9.77
C VAL A 38 17.38 17.68 9.02
N LEU A 39 17.36 17.59 7.70
CA LEU A 39 18.46 18.06 6.87
C LEU A 39 18.60 19.56 7.07
N THR A 40 19.81 20.02 7.33
CA THR A 40 20.13 21.45 7.28
C THR A 40 20.01 21.95 5.84
N GLU A 41 19.74 23.25 5.66
CA GLU A 41 19.69 23.87 4.31
C GLU A 41 20.98 23.61 3.52
N GLU A 42 22.12 23.49 4.22
CA GLU A 42 23.43 23.21 3.65
C GLU A 42 23.56 21.76 3.14
N GLU A 43 23.06 20.78 3.91
CA GLU A 43 23.04 19.37 3.50
C GLU A 43 22.07 19.13 2.33
N ALA A 44 20.93 19.82 2.32
CA ALA A 44 19.97 19.77 1.21
C ALA A 44 20.55 20.36 -0.09
N ALA A 45 21.34 21.44 0.00
CA ALA A 45 22.02 22.04 -1.14
C ALA A 45 23.18 21.19 -1.68
N GLN A 46 23.84 20.41 -0.83
CA GLN A 46 24.97 19.55 -1.20
C GLN A 46 24.54 18.17 -1.74
N ALA A 47 23.32 17.73 -1.47
CA ALA A 47 22.79 16.44 -1.90
C ALA A 47 22.16 16.47 -3.30
N GLU A 48 22.62 17.35 -4.18
CA GLU A 48 22.08 17.55 -5.53
C GLU A 48 22.00 16.21 -6.30
N GLY A 49 20.79 15.65 -6.43
CA GLY A 49 20.51 14.36 -7.09
C GLY A 49 20.67 13.09 -6.24
N ALA A 50 21.02 13.20 -4.95
CA ALA A 50 21.11 12.05 -4.04
C ALA A 50 19.84 11.92 -3.19
N PRO A 51 19.29 10.70 -3.01
CA PRO A 51 18.08 10.53 -2.22
C PRO A 51 18.33 10.85 -0.75
N LEU A 52 17.71 11.95 -0.33
CA LEU A 52 17.83 12.55 1.00
C LEU A 52 17.23 11.68 2.11
N LEU A 53 16.26 10.82 1.76
CA LEU A 53 15.63 9.87 2.66
C LEU A 53 15.55 8.47 2.00
N PRO A 54 15.75 7.39 2.76
CA PRO A 54 15.60 6.04 2.25
C PRO A 54 14.13 5.77 1.88
N VAL A 55 13.94 5.20 0.69
CA VAL A 55 12.63 4.84 0.14
C VAL A 55 12.55 3.33 -0.02
N TYR A 56 11.48 2.76 0.53
CA TYR A 56 11.12 1.35 0.33
C TYR A 56 10.07 1.22 -0.76
N GLU A 57 10.28 0.30 -1.71
CA GLU A 57 9.29 0.02 -2.75
C GLU A 57 8.16 -0.86 -2.21
N THR A 58 6.93 -0.34 -2.24
CA THR A 58 5.74 -0.98 -1.65
C THR A 58 4.87 -1.74 -2.64
N GLY A 59 5.11 -1.60 -3.95
CA GLY A 59 4.35 -2.29 -5.00
C GLY A 59 4.74 -3.75 -5.24
N ARG A 60 5.78 -4.27 -4.58
CA ARG A 60 6.23 -5.67 -4.75
C ARG A 60 5.35 -6.61 -3.92
N LEU A 61 4.43 -7.28 -4.60
CA LEU A 61 3.54 -8.25 -3.98
C LEU A 61 4.25 -9.55 -3.62
N ARG A 62 3.92 -10.06 -2.44
CA ARG A 62 4.48 -11.28 -1.87
C ARG A 62 3.53 -12.45 -2.01
N GLN A 63 4.00 -13.50 -2.69
CA GLN A 63 3.23 -14.74 -2.83
C GLN A 63 3.27 -15.55 -1.53
N GLY A 64 2.13 -16.11 -1.15
CA GLY A 64 1.99 -17.04 -0.03
C GLY A 64 0.52 -17.29 0.29
N THR A 65 0.23 -18.15 1.24
CA THR A 65 -1.16 -18.41 1.68
C THR A 65 -1.40 -17.96 3.11
N LEU A 66 -2.63 -17.58 3.43
CA LEU A 66 -3.05 -17.23 4.80
C LEU A 66 -3.54 -18.44 5.59
N ASP A 67 -3.57 -19.63 5.00
CA ASP A 67 -3.89 -20.87 5.70
C ASP A 67 -2.70 -21.34 6.54
N PRO A 68 -2.79 -21.31 7.88
CA PRO A 68 -1.71 -21.75 8.77
C PRO A 68 -1.35 -23.23 8.66
N ALA A 69 -2.21 -24.05 8.04
CA ALA A 69 -1.96 -25.47 7.82
C ALA A 69 -1.15 -25.75 6.55
N ASP A 70 -0.99 -24.76 5.67
CA ASP A 70 -0.27 -24.90 4.41
C ASP A 70 1.23 -24.66 4.59
N ALA A 71 2.06 -25.41 3.87
CA ALA A 71 3.51 -25.26 3.89
C ALA A 71 3.99 -23.90 3.33
N ALA A 72 3.21 -23.26 2.47
CA ALA A 72 3.44 -21.92 1.95
C ALA A 72 2.78 -20.82 2.80
N TYR A 73 2.37 -21.13 4.04
CA TYR A 73 1.79 -20.15 4.94
C TYR A 73 2.71 -18.94 5.13
N ASP A 74 2.13 -17.77 4.90
CA ASP A 74 2.75 -16.51 5.23
C ASP A 74 1.74 -15.45 5.67
N SER A 75 1.88 -14.99 6.92
CA SER A 75 1.02 -13.95 7.48
C SER A 75 1.09 -12.60 6.75
N LEU A 76 2.13 -12.37 5.96
CA LEU A 76 2.35 -11.18 5.15
C LEU A 76 2.20 -11.47 3.65
N ALA A 77 1.51 -12.55 3.27
CA ALA A 77 1.18 -12.81 1.87
C ALA A 77 0.19 -11.76 1.34
N ASP A 78 0.51 -11.22 0.16
CA ASP A 78 -0.31 -10.27 -0.58
C ASP A 78 -1.17 -10.96 -1.62
N PHE A 79 -0.71 -12.07 -2.19
CA PHE A 79 -1.50 -12.81 -3.18
C PHE A 79 -1.27 -14.32 -3.16
N CYS A 80 -2.29 -15.06 -3.59
CA CYS A 80 -2.23 -16.48 -3.90
C CYS A 80 -3.13 -16.79 -5.10
N TYR A 81 -2.94 -17.97 -5.69
CA TYR A 81 -3.79 -18.45 -6.77
C TYR A 81 -3.97 -19.96 -6.65
N GLY A 82 -5.11 -20.45 -7.12
CA GLY A 82 -5.51 -21.87 -7.05
C GLY A 82 -6.96 -22.02 -7.51
N ASP A 83 -7.40 -23.22 -7.85
CA ASP A 83 -8.81 -23.53 -8.20
C ASP A 83 -9.50 -22.53 -9.15
N GLY A 84 -8.75 -21.95 -10.09
CA GLY A 84 -9.26 -20.95 -11.04
C GLY A 84 -9.52 -19.55 -10.46
N LEU A 85 -9.06 -19.29 -9.24
CA LEU A 85 -9.16 -18.01 -8.52
C LEU A 85 -7.77 -17.43 -8.25
N VAL A 86 -7.69 -16.10 -8.24
CA VAL A 86 -6.56 -15.35 -7.69
C VAL A 86 -7.09 -14.50 -6.56
N GLU A 87 -6.51 -14.63 -5.37
CA GLU A 87 -6.77 -13.73 -4.25
C GLU A 87 -5.64 -12.70 -4.19
N VAL A 88 -6.01 -11.42 -4.08
CA VAL A 88 -5.06 -10.31 -3.95
C VAL A 88 -5.49 -9.42 -2.79
N ARG A 89 -4.53 -8.99 -1.99
CA ARG A 89 -4.69 -8.12 -0.82
C ARG A 89 -3.82 -6.89 -1.04
N LEU A 90 -4.48 -5.76 -1.30
CA LEU A 90 -3.81 -4.49 -1.47
C LEU A 90 -4.12 -3.60 -0.26
N PRO A 91 -3.10 -3.05 0.43
CA PRO A 91 -3.32 -2.04 1.45
C PRO A 91 -4.02 -0.82 0.85
N TRP A 92 -5.08 -0.35 1.50
CA TRP A 92 -5.85 0.82 1.08
C TRP A 92 -4.99 2.07 0.84
N GLN A 93 -3.92 2.22 1.61
CA GLN A 93 -2.98 3.33 1.49
C GLN A 93 -2.23 3.33 0.15
N LEU A 94 -1.99 2.17 -0.48
CA LEU A 94 -1.39 2.10 -1.82
C LEU A 94 -2.31 2.66 -2.90
N LEU A 95 -3.61 2.68 -2.63
CA LEU A 95 -4.66 3.14 -3.54
C LEU A 95 -5.19 4.54 -3.16
N ASN A 96 -4.47 5.27 -2.29
CA ASN A 96 -4.84 6.60 -1.80
C ASN A 96 -6.25 6.70 -1.21
N PHE A 97 -6.75 5.63 -0.57
CA PHE A 97 -8.00 5.71 0.17
C PHE A 97 -7.84 6.57 1.41
N TYR A 98 -8.72 7.57 1.54
CA TYR A 98 -8.90 8.35 2.76
C TYR A 98 -9.70 7.57 3.80
N SER A 99 -10.84 7.03 3.37
CA SER A 99 -11.73 6.22 4.18
C SER A 99 -12.39 5.14 3.31
N PRO A 100 -11.89 3.89 3.34
CA PRO A 100 -12.47 2.77 2.62
C PRO A 100 -13.94 2.54 2.98
N ALA A 101 -14.26 2.60 4.27
CA ALA A 101 -15.60 2.44 4.82
C ALA A 101 -16.60 3.46 4.25
N GLY A 102 -16.14 4.69 4.00
CA GLY A 102 -16.94 5.77 3.42
C GLY A 102 -16.89 5.85 1.89
N ALA A 103 -16.16 4.94 1.23
CA ALA A 103 -15.81 5.02 -0.20
C ALA A 103 -15.17 6.37 -0.57
N GLN A 104 -14.17 6.80 0.20
CA GLN A 104 -13.46 8.05 0.00
C GLN A 104 -11.98 7.82 -0.29
N VAL A 105 -11.47 8.51 -1.31
CA VAL A 105 -10.06 8.60 -1.68
C VAL A 105 -9.55 10.01 -1.46
N HIS A 106 -8.24 10.22 -1.56
CA HIS A 106 -7.67 11.55 -1.62
C HIS A 106 -8.06 12.20 -2.96
N ALA A 107 -8.50 13.47 -2.91
CA ALA A 107 -8.67 14.31 -4.08
C ALA A 107 -7.30 14.64 -4.71
N ASP A 108 -7.33 15.29 -5.86
CA ASP A 108 -6.12 15.65 -6.59
C ASP A 108 -5.23 16.60 -5.77
N TYR A 109 -4.06 16.08 -5.36
CA TYR A 109 -3.08 16.82 -4.58
C TYR A 109 -2.56 18.09 -5.26
N TYR A 110 -2.51 18.10 -6.60
CA TYR A 110 -2.01 19.23 -7.37
C TYR A 110 -3.04 20.37 -7.50
N GLN A 111 -4.33 20.06 -7.31
CA GLN A 111 -5.40 21.06 -7.32
C GLN A 111 -5.68 21.62 -5.92
N HIS A 112 -5.59 20.78 -4.89
CA HIS A 112 -6.06 21.10 -3.53
C HIS A 112 -4.95 21.43 -2.53
N TYR A 113 -3.67 21.29 -2.92
CA TYR A 113 -2.50 21.59 -2.07
C TYR A 113 -2.62 20.97 -0.65
N GLY A 114 -3.03 19.69 -0.60
CA GLY A 114 -3.31 18.99 0.65
C GLY A 114 -4.13 17.71 0.45
N VAL A 115 -4.48 17.06 1.56
CA VAL A 115 -5.33 15.86 1.57
C VAL A 115 -6.79 16.29 1.77
N GLU A 116 -7.60 16.21 0.72
CA GLU A 116 -9.06 16.37 0.81
C GLU A 116 -9.77 15.05 0.48
N PRO A 117 -10.88 14.72 1.16
CA PRO A 117 -11.63 13.51 0.85
C PRO A 117 -12.50 13.70 -0.40
N LEU A 118 -12.34 12.82 -1.39
CA LEU A 118 -13.18 12.68 -2.57
C LEU A 118 -13.99 11.39 -2.48
N ARG A 119 -15.32 11.48 -2.53
CA ARG A 119 -16.19 10.31 -2.57
C ARG A 119 -16.20 9.69 -3.98
N ILE A 120 -16.05 8.38 -4.05
CA ILE A 120 -16.11 7.59 -5.29
C ILE A 120 -17.17 6.49 -5.18
N GLU A 121 -17.67 6.04 -6.33
CA GLU A 121 -18.67 4.96 -6.39
C GLU A 121 -18.08 3.62 -6.80
N SER A 122 -16.94 3.61 -7.49
CA SER A 122 -16.34 2.41 -8.05
C SER A 122 -14.83 2.56 -8.19
N ILE A 123 -14.13 1.43 -8.14
CA ILE A 123 -12.75 1.29 -8.61
C ILE A 123 -12.77 0.51 -9.91
N TYR A 124 -11.80 0.74 -10.78
CA TYR A 124 -11.67 -0.01 -12.03
C TYR A 124 -10.51 -1.00 -11.88
N LEU A 125 -10.72 -2.25 -12.30
CA LEU A 125 -9.69 -3.29 -12.30
C LEU A 125 -9.62 -3.93 -13.67
N GLY A 126 -8.40 -4.06 -14.21
CA GLY A 126 -8.10 -4.80 -15.42
C GLY A 126 -7.01 -5.83 -15.15
N VAL A 127 -7.08 -6.98 -15.81
CA VAL A 127 -6.07 -8.03 -15.73
C VAL A 127 -5.68 -8.42 -17.14
N GLY A 128 -4.38 -8.43 -17.43
CA GLY A 128 -3.82 -8.80 -18.72
C GLY A 128 -2.53 -9.57 -18.54
N LEU A 129 -2.08 -10.25 -19.61
CA LEU A 129 -0.80 -10.93 -19.64
C LEU A 129 0.29 -9.91 -20.00
N GLY A 130 1.39 -9.88 -19.25
CA GLY A 130 2.45 -8.88 -19.42
C GLY A 130 3.23 -8.96 -20.74
N GLU A 131 2.98 -9.98 -21.55
CA GLU A 131 3.67 -10.21 -22.83
C GLU A 131 2.94 -9.55 -24.02
N THR A 132 1.70 -9.08 -23.84
CA THR A 132 0.91 -8.46 -24.89
C THR A 132 0.90 -6.94 -24.73
N ALA A 133 1.26 -6.21 -25.78
CA ALA A 133 1.15 -4.75 -25.84
C ALA A 133 -0.30 -4.24 -26.06
N GLU A 134 -1.28 -5.06 -25.70
CA GLU A 134 -2.71 -4.75 -25.88
C GLU A 134 -3.23 -3.94 -24.70
N GLU A 135 -4.21 -3.08 -24.98
CA GLU A 135 -4.89 -2.31 -23.95
C GLU A 135 -5.68 -3.24 -23.02
N ILE A 136 -5.44 -3.13 -21.71
CA ILE A 136 -6.11 -3.97 -20.73
C ILE A 136 -7.49 -3.35 -20.43
N SER A 137 -8.55 -3.99 -20.92
CA SER A 137 -9.91 -3.59 -20.58
C SER A 137 -10.12 -3.67 -19.07
N MET A 138 -10.61 -2.57 -18.49
CA MET A 138 -10.92 -2.49 -17.06
C MET A 138 -12.43 -2.66 -16.83
N SER A 139 -12.79 -3.29 -15.72
CA SER A 139 -14.17 -3.43 -15.27
C SER A 139 -14.39 -2.65 -13.98
N ALA A 140 -15.55 -2.00 -13.88
CA ALA A 140 -15.94 -1.28 -12.67
C ALA A 140 -16.34 -2.26 -11.56
N TYR A 141 -15.69 -2.14 -10.41
CA TYR A 141 -16.09 -2.75 -9.15
C TYR A 141 -16.74 -1.68 -8.27
N LYS A 142 -18.03 -1.85 -8.01
CA LYS A 142 -18.80 -0.93 -7.16
C LYS A 142 -18.35 -1.05 -5.71
N LEU A 143 -18.03 0.08 -5.10
CA LEU A 143 -17.70 0.13 -3.68
C LEU A 143 -18.97 0.17 -2.84
N GLU A 144 -19.07 -0.73 -1.88
CA GLU A 144 -20.07 -0.66 -0.83
C GLU A 144 -19.52 0.16 0.34
N THR A 145 -20.38 0.91 1.02
CA THR A 145 -20.01 1.57 2.28
C THR A 145 -20.38 0.68 3.47
N TRP A 146 -19.54 0.64 4.49
CA TRP A 146 -19.78 -0.16 5.69
C TRP A 146 -19.51 0.65 6.96
N GLN A 147 -20.22 0.31 8.05
CA GLN A 147 -19.95 0.88 9.38
C GLN A 147 -19.04 -0.03 10.21
N GLN A 148 -19.25 -1.35 10.09
CA GLN A 148 -18.37 -2.36 10.67
C GLN A 148 -18.08 -3.42 9.60
N PRO A 149 -16.80 -3.78 9.38
CA PRO A 149 -16.47 -4.86 8.48
C PRO A 149 -16.93 -6.20 9.07
N THR A 150 -17.26 -7.15 8.21
CA THR A 150 -17.41 -8.54 8.66
C THR A 150 -16.02 -9.07 8.98
N TYR A 151 -15.82 -9.61 10.18
CA TYR A 151 -14.55 -10.19 10.60
C TYR A 151 -14.78 -11.57 11.22
N ARG A 152 -13.71 -12.37 11.21
CA ARG A 152 -13.63 -13.63 11.93
C ARG A 152 -12.34 -13.64 12.73
N GLU A 153 -12.46 -13.87 14.03
CA GLU A 153 -11.29 -14.01 14.88
C GLU A 153 -10.64 -15.39 14.72
N ARG A 154 -9.32 -15.42 14.87
CA ARG A 154 -8.54 -16.65 14.93
C ARG A 154 -7.43 -16.48 15.97
N LEU A 155 -7.25 -17.50 16.80
CA LEU A 155 -6.11 -17.57 17.71
C LEU A 155 -4.82 -17.81 16.91
N LYS A 156 -3.81 -16.96 17.12
CA LYS A 156 -2.46 -17.15 16.56
C LYS A 156 -1.73 -18.26 17.33
N ALA A 157 -0.74 -18.89 16.70
CA ALA A 157 0.10 -19.90 17.35
C ALA A 157 0.72 -19.39 18.68
N ALA A 158 1.11 -18.11 18.71
CA ALA A 158 1.64 -17.45 19.91
C ALA A 158 0.68 -17.45 21.11
N TYR A 159 -0.63 -17.51 20.90
CA TYR A 159 -1.60 -17.62 21.99
C TYR A 159 -1.36 -18.90 22.81
N TRP A 160 -1.20 -20.03 22.13
CA TRP A 160 -0.96 -21.33 22.77
C TRP A 160 0.40 -21.37 23.47
N MET A 161 1.44 -20.78 22.86
CA MET A 161 2.77 -20.65 23.47
C MET A 161 2.73 -19.84 24.78
N LEU A 162 2.01 -18.71 24.78
CA LEU A 162 1.83 -17.89 25.97
C LEU A 162 1.00 -18.62 27.03
N GLN A 163 -0.09 -19.26 26.63
CA GLN A 163 -0.96 -20.03 27.53
C GLN A 163 -0.19 -21.15 28.23
N GLU A 164 0.67 -21.88 27.52
CA GLU A 164 1.52 -22.91 28.12
C GLU A 164 2.52 -22.30 29.12
N SER A 165 3.19 -21.19 28.76
CA SER A 165 4.17 -20.53 29.63
C SER A 165 3.58 -19.91 30.89
N TRP A 166 2.35 -19.39 30.85
CA TRP A 166 1.67 -18.76 31.98
C TRP A 166 0.68 -19.66 32.71
N GLY A 167 0.17 -20.70 32.05
CA GLY A 167 -0.66 -21.74 32.66
C GLY A 167 0.11 -22.69 33.56
N GLY A 168 1.45 -22.65 33.53
CA GLY A 168 2.35 -23.37 34.45
C GLY A 168 2.49 -22.72 35.83
N GLY A 169 1.39 -22.21 36.39
CA GLY A 169 1.29 -21.84 37.81
C GLY A 169 0.81 -23.03 38.65
N ASP A 170 1.74 -23.52 39.48
CA ASP A 170 1.62 -24.40 40.67
C ASP A 170 1.75 -25.92 40.49
N ALA A 171 2.94 -26.46 40.82
CA ALA A 171 3.18 -27.27 42.05
C ALA A 171 4.55 -28.00 42.00
N ASP A 172 5.57 -27.43 42.66
CA ASP A 172 6.43 -28.12 43.65
C ASP A 172 7.23 -27.08 44.46
#